data_AF-A0A849ELK0-F1
#
_entry.id   AF-A0A849ELK0-F1
#
_cell.length_a   1.000
_cell.length_b   1.000
_cell.length_c   1.000
_cell.angle_alpha   90.00
_cell.angle_beta   90.00
_cell.angle_gamma   90.00
#
_symmetry.space_group_name_H-M   'P 1'
#
loop_
_entity.id
_entity.type
_entity.pdbx_description
1 polymer ?
#
loop_
_entity_poly.entity_id
_entity_poly.type
_entity_poly.pdbx_seq_one_letter_code
_entity_poly.pdbx_strand_id
1 'polypeptide(L)'
;MQQLLNKGATIYDPGAVYIDPAVDIDRLAGREVTIYPGVRIFGADTFIGEGAQIGKEGPVTIEGCYVGPKVSLKGGFFSGAVFLAGAACGSGAHVRPGTILEEYAGIAHSVGLKQTILFPYVTLGSLINFCDCLMAGGTGPKNHSEVGSSYIHFNFTPNQDKVTPSLIGDVPRGVMLNQSPIFLGGQGGMVGPCRLAYGTVVAAGTLCRHDQLKENHLVYGAKPQAGTMPYKPGNYLNLKRILEQNLNFIGNLIALKQWYLQIRARFTGPELPVALLNGLEKTVSAGIAERIQQLGKLSTKLDPSDSGNHLHLAFAGRWADVEGRFLKVKAYAGDPDLAGRFSDIIDEQIKRRGRSYIEVIQSLDADQSAIGTQWMTGIVESVNSQVMDVLLSV
;
A
#
# COMPACT_ATOMS: atom_id res chain seq x y z
N MET A 1 -25.53 2.77 -20.56
CA MET A 1 -26.53 3.23 -19.56
C MET A 1 -27.65 2.22 -19.33
N GLN A 2 -28.53 1.95 -20.31
CA GLN A 2 -29.68 1.03 -20.12
C GLN A 2 -29.30 -0.35 -19.60
N GLN A 3 -28.20 -0.93 -20.09
CA GLN A 3 -27.69 -2.21 -19.60
C GLN A 3 -27.39 -2.21 -18.10
N LEU A 4 -26.85 -1.11 -17.56
CA LEU A 4 -26.50 -1.00 -16.14
C LEU A 4 -27.74 -0.86 -15.25
N LEU A 5 -28.75 -0.12 -15.72
CA LEU A 5 -30.07 -0.05 -15.08
C LEU A 5 -30.75 -1.42 -15.05
N ASN A 6 -30.67 -2.18 -16.16
CA ASN A 6 -31.22 -3.54 -16.24
C ASN A 6 -30.52 -4.53 -15.29
N LYS A 7 -29.25 -4.28 -14.93
CA LYS A 7 -28.50 -5.03 -13.92
C LYS A 7 -28.87 -4.65 -12.47
N GLY A 8 -29.77 -3.67 -12.27
CA GLY A 8 -30.25 -3.26 -10.95
C GLY A 8 -29.52 -2.06 -10.35
N ALA A 9 -28.75 -1.31 -11.14
CA ALA A 9 -28.10 -0.10 -10.64
C ALA A 9 -29.10 1.03 -10.40
N THR A 10 -28.91 1.74 -9.30
CA THR A 10 -29.61 3.00 -9.02
C THR A 10 -28.78 4.16 -9.54
N ILE A 11 -29.26 4.84 -10.59
CA ILE A 11 -28.59 6.00 -11.18
C ILE A 11 -29.54 7.18 -11.08
N TYR A 12 -29.24 8.12 -10.19
CA TYR A 12 -30.17 9.20 -9.84
C TYR A 12 -30.44 10.17 -11.00
N ASP A 13 -29.42 10.46 -11.81
CA ASP A 13 -29.54 11.25 -13.04
C ASP A 13 -28.67 10.65 -14.14
N PRO A 14 -29.24 9.77 -15.00
CA PRO A 14 -28.50 9.17 -16.09
C PRO A 14 -27.93 10.18 -17.10
N GLY A 15 -28.53 11.37 -17.24
CA GLY A 15 -28.04 12.41 -18.16
C GLY A 15 -26.78 13.11 -17.65
N ALA A 16 -26.53 13.05 -16.34
CA ALA A 16 -25.36 13.62 -15.69
C ALA A 16 -24.24 12.60 -15.42
N VAL A 17 -24.33 11.38 -15.96
CA VAL A 17 -23.32 10.32 -15.80
C VAL A 17 -22.70 9.98 -17.15
N TYR A 18 -21.37 9.97 -17.21
CA TYR A 18 -20.62 9.54 -18.39
C TYR A 18 -19.93 8.20 -18.13
N ILE A 19 -20.11 7.26 -19.04
CA ILE A 19 -19.38 5.98 -19.06
C ILE A 19 -18.71 5.90 -20.42
N ASP A 20 -17.39 5.82 -20.41
CA ASP A 20 -16.59 5.75 -21.63
C ASP A 20 -16.91 4.46 -22.43
N PRO A 21 -16.97 4.52 -23.78
CA PRO A 21 -17.24 3.34 -24.61
C PRO A 21 -16.24 2.19 -24.43
N ALA A 22 -15.03 2.45 -23.95
CA ALA A 22 -14.04 1.41 -23.67
C ALA A 22 -14.32 0.64 -22.37
N VAL A 23 -15.23 1.12 -21.51
CA VAL A 23 -15.59 0.43 -20.26
C VAL A 23 -16.47 -0.77 -20.57
N ASP A 24 -15.99 -1.95 -20.19
CA ASP A 24 -16.77 -3.18 -20.25
C ASP A 24 -17.86 -3.18 -19.15
N ILE A 25 -19.12 -3.12 -19.58
CA ILE A 25 -20.29 -3.08 -18.70
C ILE A 25 -20.44 -4.38 -17.89
N ASP A 26 -19.83 -5.49 -18.30
CA ASP A 26 -19.83 -6.75 -17.55
C ASP A 26 -18.93 -6.72 -16.32
N ARG A 27 -18.03 -5.74 -16.24
CA ARG A 27 -17.22 -5.47 -15.05
C ARG A 27 -17.92 -4.56 -14.04
N LEU A 28 -19.11 -4.06 -14.38
CA LEU A 28 -19.94 -3.26 -13.50
C LEU A 28 -21.08 -4.15 -12.99
N ALA A 29 -21.04 -4.51 -11.71
CA ALA A 29 -21.98 -5.47 -11.12
C ALA A 29 -23.45 -5.05 -11.28
N GLY A 30 -23.72 -3.74 -11.22
CA GLY A 30 -25.06 -3.16 -11.29
C GLY A 30 -25.91 -3.41 -10.05
N ARG A 31 -25.93 -4.65 -9.52
CA ARG A 31 -26.67 -5.01 -8.31
C ARG A 31 -26.26 -4.12 -7.12
N GLU A 32 -27.24 -3.41 -6.57
CA GLU A 32 -27.09 -2.48 -5.44
C GLU A 32 -26.07 -1.34 -5.67
N VAL A 33 -25.56 -1.18 -6.88
CA VAL A 33 -24.65 -0.08 -7.21
C VAL A 33 -25.44 1.21 -7.28
N THR A 34 -24.96 2.25 -6.58
CA THR A 34 -25.56 3.59 -6.60
C THR A 34 -24.61 4.59 -7.23
N ILE A 35 -25.05 5.23 -8.31
CA ILE A 35 -24.29 6.26 -9.03
C ILE A 35 -25.04 7.59 -8.93
N TYR A 36 -24.36 8.59 -8.36
CA TYR A 36 -24.86 9.95 -8.19
C TYR A 36 -24.52 10.83 -9.42
N PRO A 37 -25.16 12.00 -9.57
CA PRO A 37 -24.87 12.91 -10.69
C PRO A 37 -23.40 13.36 -10.73
N GLY A 38 -22.85 13.56 -11.93
CA GLY A 38 -21.49 14.06 -12.16
C GLY A 38 -20.39 12.98 -12.14
N VAL A 39 -20.78 11.69 -12.10
CA VAL A 39 -19.84 10.56 -12.16
C VAL A 39 -19.36 10.32 -13.60
N ARG A 40 -18.05 10.13 -13.74
CA ARG A 40 -17.39 9.79 -15.00
C ARG A 40 -16.55 8.53 -14.83
N ILE A 41 -16.77 7.52 -15.68
CA ILE A 41 -16.13 6.20 -15.58
C ILE A 41 -15.34 5.93 -16.86
N PHE A 42 -14.05 5.65 -16.74
CA PHE A 42 -13.10 5.44 -17.83
C PHE A 42 -12.27 4.16 -17.63
N GLY A 43 -11.63 3.70 -18.70
CA GLY A 43 -10.64 2.61 -18.68
C GLY A 43 -11.27 1.22 -18.75
N ALA A 44 -10.79 0.40 -19.70
CA ALA A 44 -11.30 -0.94 -19.97
C ALA A 44 -11.17 -1.90 -18.77
N ASP A 45 -10.19 -1.67 -17.91
CA ASP A 45 -9.97 -2.49 -16.71
C ASP A 45 -10.86 -2.11 -15.53
N THR A 46 -11.64 -1.02 -15.61
CA THR A 46 -12.47 -0.57 -14.49
C THR A 46 -13.45 -1.64 -14.06
N PHE A 47 -13.47 -1.91 -12.76
CA PHE A 47 -14.37 -2.86 -12.11
C PHE A 47 -15.13 -2.16 -10.99
N ILE A 48 -16.44 -2.36 -10.92
CA ILE A 48 -17.29 -1.85 -9.84
C ILE A 48 -18.12 -3.00 -9.28
N GLY A 49 -17.81 -3.37 -8.04
CA GLY A 49 -18.47 -4.43 -7.29
C GLY A 49 -19.84 -4.02 -6.76
N GLU A 50 -20.56 -5.02 -6.28
CA GLU A 50 -21.90 -4.89 -5.73
C GLU A 50 -21.99 -3.91 -4.55
N GLY A 51 -23.09 -3.15 -4.46
CA GLY A 51 -23.33 -2.24 -3.34
C GLY A 51 -22.42 -1.01 -3.31
N ALA A 52 -21.55 -0.82 -4.31
CA ALA A 52 -20.67 0.34 -4.38
C ALA A 52 -21.47 1.65 -4.52
N GLN A 53 -21.03 2.70 -3.84
CA GLN A 53 -21.64 4.02 -3.87
C GLN A 53 -20.65 5.04 -4.41
N ILE A 54 -21.03 5.73 -5.50
CA ILE A 54 -20.10 6.58 -6.26
C ILE A 54 -20.71 7.97 -6.44
N GLY A 55 -20.05 8.98 -5.87
CA GLY A 55 -20.38 10.40 -6.06
C GLY A 55 -21.35 11.01 -5.05
N LYS A 56 -21.55 10.38 -3.89
CA LYS A 56 -22.56 10.81 -2.89
C LYS A 56 -22.37 12.25 -2.38
N GLU A 57 -21.13 12.71 -2.23
CA GLU A 57 -20.79 14.04 -1.70
C GLU A 57 -20.33 15.01 -2.81
N GLY A 58 -20.22 14.56 -4.07
CA GLY A 58 -19.81 15.39 -5.19
C GLY A 58 -19.35 14.58 -6.42
N PRO A 59 -18.93 15.26 -7.51
CA PRO A 59 -18.49 14.60 -8.73
C PRO A 59 -17.32 13.63 -8.49
N VAL A 60 -17.35 12.50 -9.19
CA VAL A 60 -16.30 11.48 -9.15
C VAL A 60 -15.81 11.16 -10.55
N THR A 61 -14.48 11.06 -10.70
CA THR A 61 -13.86 10.44 -11.87
C THR A 61 -13.17 9.15 -11.45
N ILE A 62 -13.50 8.04 -12.11
CA ILE A 62 -12.87 6.74 -11.95
C ILE A 62 -12.20 6.36 -13.27
N GLU A 63 -10.93 5.98 -13.21
CA GLU A 63 -10.16 5.56 -14.38
C GLU A 63 -9.33 4.31 -14.08
N GLY A 64 -9.70 3.17 -14.66
CA GLY A 64 -8.96 1.91 -14.50
C GLY A 64 -8.82 1.44 -13.05
N CYS A 65 -9.82 1.71 -12.20
CA CYS A 65 -9.82 1.27 -10.80
C CYS A 65 -10.56 -0.04 -10.60
N TYR A 66 -10.21 -0.74 -9.53
CA TYR A 66 -10.96 -1.91 -9.06
C TYR A 66 -11.67 -1.55 -7.76
N VAL A 67 -12.96 -1.25 -7.85
CA VAL A 67 -13.82 -0.83 -6.74
C VAL A 67 -14.58 -2.05 -6.23
N GLY A 68 -14.25 -2.52 -5.03
CA GLY A 68 -14.84 -3.71 -4.43
C GLY A 68 -16.26 -3.52 -3.87
N PRO A 69 -16.83 -4.58 -3.28
CA PRO A 69 -18.19 -4.54 -2.75
C PRO A 69 -18.35 -3.49 -1.64
N LYS A 70 -19.47 -2.78 -1.64
CA LYS A 70 -19.83 -1.80 -0.60
C LYS A 70 -18.80 -0.67 -0.40
N VAL A 71 -17.93 -0.43 -1.37
CA VAL A 71 -16.98 0.69 -1.35
C VAL A 71 -17.74 2.01 -1.55
N SER A 72 -17.33 3.05 -0.82
CA SER A 72 -17.89 4.39 -0.96
C SER A 72 -16.85 5.38 -1.49
N LEU A 73 -16.97 5.78 -2.75
CA LEU A 73 -16.16 6.83 -3.35
C LEU A 73 -17.00 8.11 -3.41
N LYS A 74 -16.86 8.98 -2.41
CA LYS A 74 -17.86 10.04 -2.17
C LYS A 74 -17.69 11.27 -3.05
N GLY A 75 -16.47 11.60 -3.45
CA GLY A 75 -16.15 12.74 -4.32
C GLY A 75 -14.65 12.81 -4.62
N GLY A 76 -14.26 13.12 -5.86
CA GLY A 76 -12.84 13.30 -6.23
C GLY A 76 -12.38 12.54 -7.48
N PHE A 77 -11.08 12.25 -7.53
CA PHE A 77 -10.41 11.59 -8.66
C PHE A 77 -9.71 10.30 -8.20
N PHE A 78 -9.99 9.21 -8.88
CA PHE A 78 -9.47 7.87 -8.59
C PHE A 78 -8.95 7.26 -9.88
N SER A 79 -7.65 6.94 -9.94
CA SER A 79 -7.03 6.34 -11.13
C SER A 79 -6.06 5.22 -10.77
N GLY A 80 -6.21 4.06 -11.41
CA GLY A 80 -5.31 2.90 -11.28
C GLY A 80 -5.14 2.36 -9.86
N ALA A 81 -6.20 2.39 -9.05
CA ALA A 81 -6.20 2.00 -7.63
C ALA A 81 -7.18 0.85 -7.33
N VAL A 82 -6.95 0.16 -6.22
CA VAL A 82 -7.79 -0.94 -5.73
C VAL A 82 -8.41 -0.57 -4.39
N PHE A 83 -9.70 -0.82 -4.24
CA PHE A 83 -10.47 -0.59 -3.01
C PHE A 83 -11.19 -1.88 -2.66
N LEU A 84 -10.87 -2.47 -1.51
CA LEU A 84 -11.51 -3.70 -1.04
C LEU A 84 -12.78 -3.41 -0.23
N ALA A 85 -13.45 -4.48 0.18
CA ALA A 85 -14.80 -4.42 0.70
C ALA A 85 -14.96 -3.37 1.82
N GLY A 86 -15.95 -2.50 1.69
CA GLY A 86 -16.25 -1.47 2.69
C GLY A 86 -15.24 -0.33 2.81
N ALA A 87 -14.19 -0.26 1.97
CA ALA A 87 -13.29 0.90 1.96
C ALA A 87 -14.06 2.19 1.61
N ALA A 88 -13.64 3.32 2.19
CA ALA A 88 -14.34 4.59 2.04
C ALA A 88 -13.41 5.76 1.77
N CYS A 89 -13.76 6.59 0.80
CA CYS A 89 -13.04 7.80 0.44
C CYS A 89 -13.96 9.02 0.51
N GLY A 90 -13.66 9.96 1.40
CA GLY A 90 -14.36 11.23 1.54
C GLY A 90 -14.21 12.15 0.33
N SER A 91 -15.02 13.21 0.28
CA SER A 91 -15.00 14.18 -0.82
C SER A 91 -13.64 14.87 -0.99
N GLY A 92 -13.29 15.21 -2.23
CA GLY A 92 -12.00 15.83 -2.58
C GLY A 92 -10.82 14.87 -2.55
N ALA A 93 -11.05 13.55 -2.52
CA ALA A 93 -9.98 12.57 -2.60
C ALA A 93 -9.24 12.64 -3.95
N HIS A 94 -7.93 12.42 -3.93
CA HIS A 94 -7.10 12.32 -5.12
C HIS A 94 -6.21 11.07 -5.01
N VAL A 95 -6.75 9.95 -5.46
CA VAL A 95 -6.11 8.63 -5.37
C VAL A 95 -5.52 8.26 -6.73
N ARG A 96 -4.22 7.96 -6.75
CA ARG A 96 -3.45 7.74 -7.98
C ARG A 96 -2.87 6.31 -8.03
N PRO A 97 -2.27 5.90 -9.17
CA PRO A 97 -1.87 4.51 -9.37
C PRO A 97 -0.89 3.97 -8.31
N GLY A 98 -0.97 2.66 -8.12
CA GLY A 98 -0.18 1.94 -7.11
C GLY A 98 -0.79 1.99 -5.71
N THR A 99 -2.01 2.50 -5.56
CA THR A 99 -2.70 2.59 -4.28
C THR A 99 -3.67 1.43 -4.05
N ILE A 100 -3.63 0.86 -2.85
CA ILE A 100 -4.53 -0.18 -2.36
C ILE A 100 -5.11 0.29 -1.02
N LEU A 101 -6.44 0.29 -0.92
CA LEU A 101 -7.16 0.40 0.35
C LEU A 101 -7.80 -0.95 0.62
N GLU A 102 -7.34 -1.65 1.65
CA GLU A 102 -7.93 -2.93 2.05
C GLU A 102 -9.25 -2.74 2.84
N GLU A 103 -9.81 -3.84 3.34
CA GLU A 103 -11.15 -3.87 3.91
C GLU A 103 -11.34 -2.81 5.00
N TYR A 104 -12.39 -2.00 4.85
CA TYR A 104 -12.73 -0.94 5.80
C TYR A 104 -11.64 0.12 6.04
N ALA A 105 -10.59 0.18 5.21
CA ALA A 105 -9.67 1.31 5.22
C ALA A 105 -10.41 2.59 4.78
N GLY A 106 -10.12 3.70 5.45
CA GLY A 106 -10.87 4.94 5.31
C GLY A 106 -9.99 6.15 5.09
N ILE A 107 -10.38 7.03 4.18
CA ILE A 107 -9.81 8.37 4.08
C ILE A 107 -10.92 9.41 4.20
N ALA A 108 -10.71 10.44 5.01
CA ALA A 108 -11.63 11.56 5.15
C ALA A 108 -11.56 12.50 3.92
N HIS A 109 -11.89 13.78 4.08
CA HIS A 109 -11.91 14.69 2.94
C HIS A 109 -10.51 15.17 2.56
N SER A 110 -10.32 15.45 1.26
CA SER A 110 -9.12 16.09 0.73
C SER A 110 -7.82 15.33 1.03
N VAL A 111 -7.81 14.03 0.77
CA VAL A 111 -6.64 13.15 0.94
C VAL A 111 -6.03 12.78 -0.42
N GLY A 112 -4.72 12.97 -0.56
CA GLY A 112 -3.93 12.62 -1.74
C GLY A 112 -3.06 11.39 -1.52
N LEU A 113 -3.23 10.37 -2.36
CA LEU A 113 -2.50 9.10 -2.28
C LEU A 113 -1.82 8.76 -3.61
N LYS A 114 -0.72 7.99 -3.56
CA LYS A 114 -0.04 7.38 -4.70
C LYS A 114 0.98 6.38 -4.17
N GLN A 115 1.04 5.18 -4.76
CA GLN A 115 1.92 4.12 -4.26
C GLN A 115 1.73 3.92 -2.75
N THR A 116 0.47 3.87 -2.32
CA THR A 116 0.09 3.82 -0.91
C THR A 116 -0.71 2.56 -0.63
N ILE A 117 -0.32 1.78 0.36
CA ILE A 117 -1.04 0.58 0.75
C ILE A 117 -1.54 0.76 2.18
N LEU A 118 -2.86 0.74 2.36
CA LEU A 118 -3.52 0.83 3.65
C LEU A 118 -4.18 -0.51 3.95
N PHE A 119 -3.71 -1.18 5.00
CA PHE A 119 -4.28 -2.44 5.47
C PHE A 119 -5.64 -2.21 6.13
N PRO A 120 -6.37 -3.29 6.48
CA PRO A 120 -7.72 -3.16 7.00
C PRO A 120 -7.81 -2.22 8.18
N TYR A 121 -8.90 -1.44 8.22
CA TYR A 121 -9.22 -0.43 9.23
C TYR A 121 -8.33 0.82 9.30
N VAL A 122 -7.19 0.86 8.60
CA VAL A 122 -6.33 2.06 8.63
C VAL A 122 -7.12 3.29 8.16
N THR A 123 -7.11 4.33 9.00
CA THR A 123 -7.92 5.55 8.78
C THR A 123 -7.03 6.77 8.65
N LEU A 124 -7.19 7.52 7.58
CA LEU A 124 -6.55 8.83 7.38
C LEU A 124 -7.60 9.91 7.59
N GLY A 125 -7.26 10.89 8.44
CA GLY A 125 -8.00 12.12 8.62
C GLY A 125 -7.98 13.00 7.37
N SER A 126 -8.22 14.30 7.55
CA SER A 126 -8.41 15.22 6.42
C SER A 126 -7.12 15.95 6.03
N LEU A 127 -7.06 16.47 4.80
CA LEU A 127 -5.97 17.33 4.33
C LEU A 127 -4.59 16.65 4.36
N ILE A 128 -4.53 15.37 3.95
CA ILE A 128 -3.33 14.54 4.04
C ILE A 128 -2.72 14.31 2.65
N ASN A 129 -1.39 14.25 2.59
CA ASN A 129 -0.66 13.66 1.46
C ASN A 129 0.21 12.51 1.99
N PHE A 130 -0.09 11.28 1.57
CA PHE A 130 0.50 10.06 2.13
C PHE A 130 0.91 9.11 1.02
N CYS A 131 1.99 9.44 0.31
CA CYS A 131 2.46 8.73 -0.88
C CYS A 131 3.70 7.87 -0.59
N ASP A 132 3.93 6.82 -1.38
CA ASP A 132 5.10 5.93 -1.28
C ASP A 132 5.28 5.32 0.12
N CYS A 133 4.20 4.77 0.69
CA CYS A 133 4.24 4.17 2.01
C CYS A 133 3.21 3.05 2.18
N LEU A 134 3.49 2.14 3.10
CA LEU A 134 2.58 1.09 3.54
C LEU A 134 2.27 1.31 5.01
N MET A 135 0.99 1.25 5.38
CA MET A 135 0.56 1.34 6.77
C MET A 135 -0.34 0.18 7.15
N ALA A 136 -0.04 -0.42 8.30
CA ALA A 136 -0.75 -1.53 8.90
C ALA A 136 -0.95 -1.34 10.41
N GLY A 137 -1.62 -2.31 11.04
CA GLY A 137 -1.89 -2.34 12.47
C GLY A 137 -3.33 -1.95 12.80
N GLY A 138 -3.79 -2.41 13.96
CA GLY A 138 -5.19 -2.36 14.34
C GLY A 138 -5.90 -3.68 14.05
N THR A 139 -6.98 -3.91 14.80
CA THR A 139 -7.73 -5.17 14.80
C THR A 139 -9.21 -4.96 14.54
N GLY A 140 -9.64 -3.73 14.25
CA GLY A 140 -11.04 -3.45 13.98
C GLY A 140 -11.36 -1.96 13.95
N PRO A 141 -12.61 -1.60 13.65
CA PRO A 141 -13.02 -0.19 13.50
C PRO A 141 -12.88 0.61 14.80
N LYS A 142 -12.91 -0.03 15.97
CA LYS A 142 -12.71 0.62 17.29
C LYS A 142 -11.28 0.53 17.81
N ASN A 143 -10.40 -0.18 17.10
CA ASN A 143 -9.00 -0.37 17.44
C ASN A 143 -8.19 -0.31 16.13
N HIS A 144 -8.20 0.85 15.49
CA HIS A 144 -7.60 1.07 14.17
C HIS A 144 -6.34 1.92 14.27
N SER A 145 -5.45 1.78 13.27
CA SER A 145 -4.36 2.74 13.09
C SER A 145 -4.88 4.01 12.45
N GLU A 146 -4.34 5.16 12.88
CA GLU A 146 -4.83 6.46 12.42
C GLU A 146 -3.69 7.40 12.02
N VAL A 147 -3.92 8.14 10.93
CA VAL A 147 -3.12 9.30 10.54
C VAL A 147 -3.98 10.54 10.73
N GLY A 148 -3.64 11.36 11.71
CA GLY A 148 -4.39 12.56 12.04
C GLY A 148 -4.34 13.61 10.93
N SER A 149 -5.33 14.50 10.90
CA SER A 149 -5.48 15.50 9.84
C SER A 149 -4.26 16.40 9.64
N SER A 150 -4.04 16.86 8.41
CA SER A 150 -2.91 17.71 8.00
C SER A 150 -1.54 17.04 8.17
N TYR A 151 -1.47 15.73 7.96
CA TYR A 151 -0.23 14.98 7.94
C TYR A 151 0.38 14.89 6.54
N ILE A 152 1.70 14.99 6.43
CA ILE A 152 2.42 14.83 5.17
C ILE A 152 3.52 13.79 5.31
N HIS A 153 3.52 12.79 4.41
CA HIS A 153 4.71 11.97 4.17
C HIS A 153 5.56 12.63 3.07
N PHE A 154 6.74 13.12 3.45
CA PHE A 154 7.71 13.73 2.56
C PHE A 154 8.53 12.63 1.88
N ASN A 155 8.13 12.29 0.66
CA ASN A 155 8.63 11.18 -0.15
C ASN A 155 9.51 11.59 -1.34
N PHE A 156 9.90 12.87 -1.43
CA PHE A 156 10.70 13.41 -2.52
C PHE A 156 11.91 14.15 -1.95
N THR A 157 13.11 13.80 -2.42
CA THR A 157 14.34 14.39 -1.91
C THR A 157 14.71 15.69 -2.64
N PRO A 158 15.56 16.54 -2.05
CA PRO A 158 16.17 17.67 -2.74
C PRO A 158 16.96 17.28 -4.01
N ASN A 159 17.42 16.02 -4.12
CA ASN A 159 18.08 15.48 -5.31
C ASN A 159 17.10 15.05 -6.42
N GLN A 160 15.81 15.39 -6.27
CA GLN A 160 14.73 15.11 -7.22
C GLN A 160 14.51 13.62 -7.48
N ASP A 161 14.50 12.81 -6.43
CA ASP A 161 14.21 11.37 -6.51
C ASP A 161 13.15 10.93 -5.49
N LYS A 162 12.61 9.74 -5.72
CA LYS A 162 11.53 9.11 -4.91
C LYS A 162 12.02 7.85 -4.21
N VAL A 163 13.19 7.92 -3.60
CA VAL A 163 13.89 6.78 -2.98
C VAL A 163 13.63 6.69 -1.48
N THR A 164 12.56 7.30 -1.01
CA THR A 164 12.27 7.45 0.42
C THR A 164 10.95 6.76 0.81
N PRO A 165 10.66 5.52 0.37
CA PRO A 165 9.44 4.85 0.81
C PRO A 165 9.50 4.52 2.30
N SER A 166 8.34 4.49 2.96
CA SER A 166 8.26 4.23 4.41
C SER A 166 7.32 3.09 4.76
N LEU A 167 7.72 2.28 5.75
CA LEU A 167 6.90 1.22 6.33
C LEU A 167 6.39 1.66 7.71
N ILE A 168 5.08 1.73 7.86
CA ILE A 168 4.40 2.02 9.13
C ILE A 168 3.73 0.71 9.56
N GLY A 169 4.45 -0.11 10.32
CA GLY A 169 4.22 -1.55 10.45
C GLY A 169 5.00 -2.33 9.38
N ASP A 170 4.58 -3.56 9.11
CA ASP A 170 5.14 -4.42 8.06
C ASP A 170 4.11 -5.46 7.57
N VAL A 171 4.37 -6.05 6.43
CA VAL A 171 3.48 -7.03 5.82
C VAL A 171 3.45 -8.34 6.63
N PRO A 172 4.58 -8.98 6.99
CA PRO A 172 4.55 -10.30 7.64
C PRO A 172 3.66 -10.38 8.88
N ARG A 173 3.68 -9.35 9.73
CA ARG A 173 2.84 -9.28 10.93
C ARG A 173 1.50 -8.61 10.67
N GLY A 174 1.45 -7.65 9.74
CA GLY A 174 0.27 -6.83 9.47
C GLY A 174 -0.89 -7.63 8.87
N VAL A 175 -0.58 -8.60 8.00
CA VAL A 175 -1.62 -9.42 7.35
C VAL A 175 -2.33 -10.37 8.30
N MET A 176 -1.81 -10.53 9.53
CA MET A 176 -2.42 -11.35 10.59
C MET A 176 -3.52 -10.61 11.37
N LEU A 177 -3.71 -9.30 11.14
CA LEU A 177 -4.78 -8.48 11.74
C LEU A 177 -4.87 -8.54 13.27
N ASN A 178 -3.72 -8.77 13.93
CA ASN A 178 -3.60 -8.97 15.38
C ASN A 178 -2.55 -8.05 16.02
N GLN A 179 -2.14 -6.99 15.31
CA GLN A 179 -1.09 -6.08 15.74
C GLN A 179 -1.67 -4.79 16.36
N SER A 180 -0.95 -4.22 17.33
CA SER A 180 -1.30 -2.93 17.94
C SER A 180 -1.42 -1.82 16.89
N PRO A 181 -2.41 -0.92 17.01
CA PRO A 181 -2.55 0.20 16.08
C PRO A 181 -1.35 1.16 16.17
N ILE A 182 -1.06 1.83 15.06
CA ILE A 182 -0.07 2.90 14.98
C ILE A 182 -0.82 4.23 14.84
N PHE A 183 -0.42 5.24 15.62
CA PHE A 183 -1.04 6.56 15.60
C PHE A 183 -0.03 7.61 15.13
N LEU A 184 -0.33 8.28 14.03
CA LEU A 184 0.46 9.41 13.51
C LEU A 184 -0.30 10.72 13.76
N GLY A 185 0.05 11.46 14.81
CA GLY A 185 -0.68 12.65 15.22
C GLY A 185 -0.73 13.74 14.14
N GLY A 186 -1.90 14.38 14.02
CA GLY A 186 -2.17 15.42 13.02
C GLY A 186 -1.29 16.67 13.15
N GLN A 187 -1.35 17.55 12.15
CA GLN A 187 -0.41 18.66 11.97
C GLN A 187 1.07 18.22 12.01
N GLY A 188 1.33 16.94 11.75
CA GLY A 188 2.65 16.32 11.80
C GLY A 188 3.16 15.97 10.41
N GLY A 189 4.26 15.22 10.38
CA GLY A 189 4.73 14.66 9.14
C GLY A 189 5.80 13.59 9.36
N MET A 190 6.17 12.94 8.28
CA MET A 190 7.25 11.95 8.26
C MET A 190 8.15 12.22 7.07
N VAL A 191 9.45 12.35 7.30
CA VAL A 191 10.45 12.49 6.23
C VAL A 191 11.07 11.14 5.97
N GLY A 192 10.65 10.52 4.87
CA GLY A 192 11.11 9.19 4.51
C GLY A 192 12.59 9.13 4.11
N PRO A 193 13.14 7.92 3.97
CA PRO A 193 12.49 6.66 4.32
C PRO A 193 12.50 6.43 5.84
N CYS A 194 11.40 5.91 6.37
CA CYS A 194 11.21 5.58 7.79
C CYS A 194 10.57 4.21 7.98
N ARG A 195 10.88 3.57 9.10
CA ARG A 195 10.25 2.35 9.61
C ARG A 195 9.72 2.59 11.02
N LEU A 196 8.41 2.42 11.20
CA LEU A 196 7.75 2.54 12.51
C LEU A 196 7.16 1.19 12.90
N ALA A 197 7.42 0.75 14.13
CA ALA A 197 6.90 -0.51 14.67
C ALA A 197 5.45 -0.34 15.17
N TYR A 198 4.75 -1.46 15.34
CA TYR A 198 3.39 -1.49 15.86
C TYR A 198 3.28 -0.84 17.25
N GLY A 199 2.14 -0.23 17.54
CA GLY A 199 1.94 0.51 18.80
C GLY A 199 2.70 1.84 18.88
N THR A 200 3.40 2.26 17.82
CA THR A 200 4.04 3.59 17.81
C THR A 200 2.98 4.67 17.85
N VAL A 201 3.17 5.65 18.73
CA VAL A 201 2.36 6.87 18.81
C VAL A 201 3.27 8.04 18.48
N VAL A 202 3.00 8.78 17.43
CA VAL A 202 3.68 10.05 17.12
C VAL A 202 2.76 11.17 17.59
N ALA A 203 3.26 12.03 18.48
CA ALA A 203 2.49 13.16 18.99
C ALA A 203 2.15 14.16 17.86
N ALA A 204 0.99 14.81 17.95
CA ALA A 204 0.59 15.86 17.01
C ALA A 204 1.65 16.96 16.91
N GLY A 205 1.81 17.54 15.72
CA GLY A 205 2.85 18.54 15.45
C GLY A 205 4.28 17.98 15.31
N THR A 206 4.47 16.67 15.45
CA THR A 206 5.82 16.06 15.37
C THR A 206 6.18 15.72 13.93
N LEU A 207 7.40 16.12 13.52
CA LEU A 207 8.01 15.70 12.27
C LEU A 207 8.95 14.51 12.52
N CYS A 208 8.51 13.32 12.18
CA CYS A 208 9.28 12.09 12.30
C CYS A 208 10.36 12.02 11.21
N ARG A 209 11.62 11.75 11.59
CA ARG A 209 12.78 11.71 10.68
C ARG A 209 13.64 10.45 10.81
N HIS A 210 13.31 9.62 11.79
CA HIS A 210 14.09 8.46 12.18
C HIS A 210 13.16 7.26 12.32
N ASP A 211 13.74 6.07 12.29
CA ASP A 211 12.97 4.87 12.57
C ASP A 211 12.57 4.83 14.05
N GLN A 212 11.43 4.22 14.31
CA GLN A 212 11.02 3.80 15.64
C GLN A 212 10.77 2.30 15.59
N LEU A 213 11.83 1.52 15.78
CA LEU A 213 11.78 0.06 15.62
C LEU A 213 11.30 -0.67 16.89
N LYS A 214 11.17 0.02 18.02
CA LYS A 214 10.61 -0.53 19.25
C LYS A 214 9.12 -0.31 19.29
N GLU A 215 8.36 -1.38 19.52
CA GLU A 215 6.91 -1.37 19.61
C GLU A 215 6.40 -0.62 20.84
N ASN A 216 5.17 -0.10 20.77
CA ASN A 216 4.47 0.51 21.91
C ASN A 216 5.23 1.71 22.52
N HIS A 217 5.73 2.62 21.67
CA HIS A 217 6.51 3.79 22.11
C HIS A 217 5.90 5.10 21.61
N LEU A 218 6.01 6.13 22.44
CA LEU A 218 5.64 7.51 22.10
C LEU A 218 6.85 8.27 21.52
N VAL A 219 6.66 8.86 20.35
CA VAL A 219 7.60 9.75 19.67
C VAL A 219 7.08 11.19 19.79
N TYR A 220 7.83 12.05 20.48
CA TYR A 220 7.47 13.45 20.71
C TYR A 220 8.73 14.33 20.82
N GLY A 221 8.57 15.64 20.65
CA GLY A 221 9.55 16.62 21.13
C GLY A 221 10.85 16.78 20.32
N ALA A 222 10.85 16.53 19.01
CA ALA A 222 12.01 16.82 18.17
C ALA A 222 12.25 18.35 18.12
N LYS A 223 13.28 18.85 18.81
CA LYS A 223 13.71 20.25 18.71
C LYS A 223 14.23 20.51 17.29
N PRO A 224 13.71 21.51 16.55
CA PRO A 224 14.31 21.91 15.28
C PRO A 224 15.75 22.37 15.53
N GLN A 225 16.73 21.78 14.83
CA GLN A 225 18.05 22.37 14.73
C GLN A 225 18.00 23.45 13.64
N ALA A 226 18.40 24.67 14.00
CA ALA A 226 18.51 25.79 13.06
C ALA A 226 19.95 25.92 12.57
N GLY A 227 20.12 26.20 11.29
CA GLY A 227 21.44 26.40 10.69
C GLY A 227 21.36 26.61 9.18
N THR A 228 22.47 27.01 8.60
CA THR A 228 22.66 27.04 7.15
C THR A 228 24.00 26.40 6.82
N MET A 229 24.08 25.72 5.68
CA MET A 229 25.32 25.17 5.17
C MET A 229 25.27 25.17 3.63
N PRO A 230 26.43 25.21 2.94
CA PRO A 230 26.47 25.02 1.51
C PRO A 230 25.81 23.68 1.12
N TYR A 231 24.93 23.71 0.12
CA TYR A 231 24.28 22.52 -0.44
C TYR A 231 24.86 22.23 -1.82
N LYS A 232 25.39 21.02 -2.01
CA LYS A 232 25.82 20.50 -3.31
C LYS A 232 24.83 19.40 -3.74
N PRO A 233 24.08 19.59 -4.85
CA PRO A 233 23.23 18.55 -5.42
C PRO A 233 24.02 17.27 -5.72
N GLY A 234 23.36 16.10 -5.60
CA GLY A 234 23.98 14.79 -5.88
C GLY A 234 24.75 14.18 -4.72
N ASN A 235 24.85 14.86 -3.57
CA ASN A 235 25.42 14.27 -2.36
C ASN A 235 24.37 13.41 -1.64
N TYR A 236 24.61 12.11 -1.53
CA TYR A 236 23.78 11.16 -0.79
C TYR A 236 24.48 10.70 0.49
N LEU A 237 24.42 11.53 1.53
CA LEU A 237 25.05 11.27 2.84
C LEU A 237 24.60 9.95 3.50
N ASN A 238 23.36 9.52 3.24
CA ASN A 238 22.74 8.35 3.86
C ASN A 238 22.36 7.26 2.86
N LEU A 239 23.18 7.04 1.81
CA LEU A 239 22.88 6.04 0.78
C LEU A 239 22.61 4.64 1.35
N LYS A 240 23.42 4.18 2.31
CA LYS A 240 23.22 2.87 2.96
C LYS A 240 21.80 2.71 3.51
N ARG A 241 21.35 3.71 4.28
CA ARG A 241 19.99 3.74 4.83
C ARG A 241 18.94 3.75 3.72
N ILE A 242 19.13 4.57 2.68
CA ILE A 242 18.20 4.62 1.53
C ILE A 242 18.06 3.23 0.91
N LEU A 243 19.18 2.56 0.63
CA LEU A 243 19.18 1.22 0.05
C LEU A 243 18.49 0.21 0.97
N GLU A 244 18.90 0.12 2.24
CA GLU A 244 18.31 -0.79 3.22
C GLU A 244 16.79 -0.61 3.34
N GLN A 245 16.29 0.63 3.38
CA GLN A 245 14.86 0.89 3.52
C GLN A 245 14.08 0.55 2.24
N ASN A 246 14.64 0.80 1.06
CA ASN A 246 14.01 0.38 -0.19
C ASN A 246 13.99 -1.15 -0.33
N LEU A 247 15.06 -1.83 0.08
CA LEU A 247 15.10 -3.30 0.10
C LEU A 247 14.03 -3.88 1.02
N ASN A 248 13.95 -3.37 2.25
CA ASN A 248 12.89 -3.75 3.19
C ASN A 248 11.49 -3.49 2.60
N PHE A 249 11.27 -2.33 1.98
CA PHE A 249 9.99 -1.99 1.37
C PHE A 249 9.63 -2.93 0.22
N ILE A 250 10.57 -3.18 -0.71
CA ILE A 250 10.39 -4.11 -1.83
C ILE A 250 10.14 -5.54 -1.33
N GLY A 251 10.91 -6.01 -0.35
CA GLY A 251 10.71 -7.32 0.27
C GLY A 251 9.31 -7.46 0.85
N ASN A 252 8.81 -6.43 1.53
CA ASN A 252 7.43 -6.40 2.04
C ASN A 252 6.38 -6.43 0.91
N LEU A 253 6.58 -5.69 -0.19
CA LEU A 253 5.68 -5.77 -1.34
C LEU A 253 5.69 -7.16 -2.01
N ILE A 254 6.85 -7.81 -2.11
CA ILE A 254 6.96 -9.17 -2.63
C ILE A 254 6.23 -10.15 -1.70
N ALA A 255 6.42 -10.04 -0.39
CA ALA A 255 5.67 -10.83 0.58
C ALA A 255 4.15 -10.61 0.41
N LEU A 256 3.70 -9.36 0.30
CA LEU A 256 2.28 -9.03 0.10
C LEU A 256 1.72 -9.60 -1.20
N LYS A 257 2.51 -9.58 -2.28
CA LYS A 257 2.15 -10.26 -3.53
C LYS A 257 1.91 -11.76 -3.31
N GLN A 258 2.78 -12.43 -2.54
CA GLN A 258 2.60 -13.86 -2.24
C GLN A 258 1.39 -14.11 -1.34
N TRP A 259 1.13 -13.22 -0.37
CA TRP A 259 -0.11 -13.26 0.40
C TRP A 259 -1.35 -13.18 -0.48
N TYR A 260 -1.34 -12.30 -1.49
CA TYR A 260 -2.45 -12.19 -2.43
C TYR A 260 -2.61 -13.45 -3.28
N LEU A 261 -1.52 -13.94 -3.88
CA LEU A 261 -1.54 -15.09 -4.78
C LEU A 261 -1.90 -16.41 -4.07
N GLN A 262 -1.41 -16.60 -2.85
CA GLN A 262 -1.55 -17.86 -2.15
C GLN A 262 -2.70 -17.78 -1.16
N ILE A 263 -2.73 -16.80 -0.25
CA ILE A 263 -3.72 -16.78 0.82
C ILE A 263 -5.03 -16.13 0.36
N ARG A 264 -5.00 -14.91 -0.18
CA ARG A 264 -6.22 -14.21 -0.59
C ARG A 264 -6.99 -14.93 -1.71
N ALA A 265 -6.29 -15.65 -2.59
CA ALA A 265 -6.92 -16.48 -3.62
C ALA A 265 -7.90 -17.52 -3.04
N ARG A 266 -7.70 -17.99 -1.81
CA ARG A 266 -8.62 -18.94 -1.13
C ARG A 266 -9.95 -18.29 -0.72
N PHE A 267 -9.97 -16.96 -0.65
CA PHE A 267 -11.14 -16.16 -0.29
C PHE A 267 -11.93 -15.64 -1.50
N THR A 268 -11.61 -16.08 -2.73
CA THR A 268 -12.38 -15.65 -3.90
C THR A 268 -13.86 -15.99 -3.75
N GLY A 269 -14.71 -15.01 -3.98
CA GLY A 269 -16.14 -15.08 -3.72
C GLY A 269 -16.81 -13.71 -3.81
N PRO A 270 -18.00 -13.54 -3.22
CA PRO A 270 -18.73 -12.28 -3.28
C PRO A 270 -17.96 -11.08 -2.70
N GLU A 271 -17.19 -11.27 -1.62
CA GLU A 271 -16.41 -10.21 -0.98
C GLU A 271 -15.10 -9.89 -1.72
N LEU A 272 -14.54 -10.89 -2.43
CA LEU A 272 -13.34 -10.75 -3.23
C LEU A 272 -13.51 -11.43 -4.61
N PRO A 273 -14.23 -10.78 -5.56
CA PRO A 273 -14.29 -11.26 -6.94
C PRO A 273 -12.89 -11.41 -7.55
N VAL A 274 -12.74 -12.36 -8.48
CA VAL A 274 -11.45 -12.63 -9.17
C VAL A 274 -10.87 -11.37 -9.82
N ALA A 275 -11.72 -10.48 -10.35
CA ALA A 275 -11.29 -9.20 -10.91
C ALA A 275 -10.56 -8.31 -9.88
N LEU A 276 -11.01 -8.28 -8.61
CA LEU A 276 -10.32 -7.55 -7.55
C LEU A 276 -9.00 -8.21 -7.18
N LEU A 277 -8.96 -9.54 -7.09
CA LEU A 277 -7.71 -10.26 -6.83
C LEU A 277 -6.65 -9.97 -7.90
N ASN A 278 -7.05 -9.99 -9.17
CA ASN A 278 -6.17 -9.60 -10.28
C ASN A 278 -5.73 -8.13 -10.17
N GLY A 279 -6.64 -7.24 -9.75
CA GLY A 279 -6.31 -5.84 -9.47
C GLY A 279 -5.26 -5.69 -8.37
N LEU A 280 -5.38 -6.43 -7.27
CA LEU A 280 -4.41 -6.46 -6.18
C LEU A 280 -3.03 -6.91 -6.68
N GLU A 281 -2.96 -8.04 -7.39
CA GLU A 281 -1.71 -8.57 -7.93
C GLU A 281 -1.04 -7.59 -8.91
N LYS A 282 -1.83 -7.05 -9.86
CA LYS A 282 -1.35 -6.07 -10.84
C LYS A 282 -0.79 -4.83 -10.14
N THR A 283 -1.50 -4.32 -9.14
CA THR A 283 -1.13 -3.09 -8.43
C THR A 283 0.13 -3.26 -7.60
N VAL A 284 0.23 -4.35 -6.81
CA VAL A 284 1.45 -4.61 -6.01
C VAL A 284 2.65 -4.91 -6.91
N SER A 285 2.46 -5.63 -8.02
CA SER A 285 3.52 -5.91 -8.99
C SER A 285 4.03 -4.63 -9.67
N ALA A 286 3.12 -3.72 -10.02
CA ALA A 286 3.48 -2.40 -10.55
C ALA A 286 4.23 -1.55 -9.50
N GLY A 287 3.85 -1.63 -8.23
CA GLY A 287 4.57 -1.00 -7.11
C GLY A 287 6.01 -1.52 -6.98
N ILE A 288 6.21 -2.84 -7.02
CA ILE A 288 7.55 -3.46 -7.00
C ILE A 288 8.40 -2.95 -8.17
N ALA A 289 7.85 -3.01 -9.39
CA ALA A 289 8.55 -2.57 -10.59
C ALA A 289 8.93 -1.08 -10.53
N GLU A 290 8.02 -0.23 -10.04
CA GLU A 290 8.25 1.20 -9.91
C GLU A 290 9.34 1.50 -8.86
N ARG A 291 9.37 0.79 -7.72
CA ARG A 291 10.44 0.94 -6.71
C ARG A 291 11.81 0.53 -7.24
N ILE A 292 11.89 -0.59 -7.97
CA ILE A 292 13.13 -1.01 -8.65
C ILE A 292 13.56 0.07 -9.66
N GLN A 293 12.62 0.62 -10.44
CA GLN A 293 12.91 1.69 -11.38
C GLN A 293 13.44 2.95 -10.69
N GLN A 294 12.90 3.33 -9.52
CA GLN A 294 13.42 4.48 -8.75
C GLN A 294 14.85 4.25 -8.25
N LEU A 295 15.18 3.03 -7.81
CA LEU A 295 16.55 2.65 -7.46
C LEU A 295 17.49 2.69 -8.68
N GLY A 296 17.02 2.33 -9.87
CA GLY A 296 17.80 2.47 -11.09
C GLY A 296 18.03 3.94 -11.48
N LYS A 297 17.05 4.81 -11.26
CA LYS A 297 17.26 6.25 -11.42
C LYS A 297 18.22 6.83 -10.38
N LEU A 298 18.30 6.23 -9.19
CA LEU A 298 19.27 6.62 -8.18
C LEU A 298 20.69 6.23 -8.61
N SER A 299 20.88 5.01 -9.13
CA SER A 299 22.21 4.52 -9.53
C SER A 299 22.84 5.39 -10.61
N THR A 300 22.05 5.94 -11.54
CA THR A 300 22.56 6.85 -12.59
C THR A 300 22.92 8.26 -12.10
N LYS A 301 22.48 8.64 -10.90
CA LYS A 301 22.77 9.95 -10.29
C LYS A 301 24.00 9.95 -9.39
N LEU A 302 24.49 8.78 -8.99
CA LEU A 302 25.70 8.67 -8.18
C LEU A 302 26.91 8.93 -9.06
N ASP A 303 27.82 9.79 -8.60
CA ASP A 303 29.05 10.12 -9.33
C ASP A 303 30.06 8.97 -9.18
N PRO A 304 30.41 8.25 -10.26
CA PRO A 304 31.38 7.16 -10.21
C PRO A 304 32.82 7.67 -10.02
N SER A 305 33.06 8.99 -10.05
CA SER A 305 34.36 9.60 -9.76
C SER A 305 34.51 10.04 -8.29
N ASP A 306 33.45 9.95 -7.48
CA ASP A 306 33.53 10.20 -6.03
C ASP A 306 34.20 9.01 -5.32
N SER A 307 35.54 9.00 -5.38
CA SER A 307 36.40 7.96 -4.82
C SER A 307 36.33 7.84 -3.29
N GLY A 308 35.63 8.75 -2.61
CA GLY A 308 35.50 8.77 -1.15
C GLY A 308 34.46 7.79 -0.59
N ASN A 309 33.58 7.21 -1.44
CA ASN A 309 32.49 6.36 -0.96
C ASN A 309 32.34 5.07 -1.76
N HIS A 310 33.00 4.00 -1.30
CA HIS A 310 32.96 2.67 -1.92
C HIS A 310 31.54 2.15 -2.20
N LEU A 311 30.55 2.47 -1.36
CA LEU A 311 29.17 2.03 -1.56
C LEU A 311 28.50 2.71 -2.76
N HIS A 312 28.83 3.99 -3.03
CA HIS A 312 28.30 4.70 -4.19
C HIS A 312 28.81 4.06 -5.48
N LEU A 313 30.12 3.81 -5.54
CA LEU A 313 30.77 3.14 -6.67
C LEU A 313 30.21 1.74 -6.89
N ALA A 314 30.09 0.95 -5.82
CA ALA A 314 29.57 -0.42 -5.90
C ALA A 314 28.12 -0.44 -6.37
N PHE A 315 27.23 0.40 -5.80
CA PHE A 315 25.83 0.44 -6.20
C PHE A 315 25.65 0.90 -7.66
N ALA A 316 26.36 1.96 -8.07
CA ALA A 316 26.29 2.48 -9.43
C ALA A 316 26.85 1.47 -10.45
N GLY A 317 28.05 0.94 -10.19
CA GLY A 317 28.74 0.03 -11.10
C GLY A 317 28.06 -1.34 -11.25
N ARG A 318 27.27 -1.76 -10.26
CA ARG A 318 26.63 -3.09 -10.23
C ARG A 318 25.12 -3.07 -10.38
N TRP A 319 24.55 -1.92 -10.77
CA TRP A 319 23.10 -1.79 -10.90
C TRP A 319 22.48 -2.87 -11.79
N ALA A 320 23.12 -3.25 -12.90
CA ALA A 320 22.62 -4.29 -13.78
C ALA A 320 22.50 -5.66 -13.08
N ASP A 321 23.47 -6.02 -12.23
CA ASP A 321 23.43 -7.26 -11.45
C ASP A 321 22.34 -7.21 -10.38
N VAL A 322 22.20 -6.05 -9.72
CA VAL A 322 21.18 -5.78 -8.69
C VAL A 322 19.78 -5.86 -9.29
N GLU A 323 19.55 -5.22 -10.43
CA GLU A 323 18.29 -5.28 -11.16
C GLU A 323 17.99 -6.72 -11.62
N GLY A 324 18.99 -7.41 -12.17
CA GLY A 324 18.89 -8.82 -12.53
C GLY A 324 18.53 -9.71 -11.34
N ARG A 325 19.04 -9.40 -10.14
CA ARG A 325 18.67 -10.11 -8.91
C ARG A 325 17.24 -9.82 -8.49
N PHE A 326 16.79 -8.56 -8.50
CA PHE A 326 15.39 -8.21 -8.24
C PHE A 326 14.42 -8.95 -9.16
N LEU A 327 14.75 -9.05 -10.46
CA LEU A 327 13.93 -9.77 -11.43
C LEU A 327 13.80 -11.27 -11.13
N LYS A 328 14.78 -11.87 -10.44
CA LYS A 328 14.71 -13.26 -9.97
C LYS A 328 13.89 -13.37 -8.69
N VAL A 329 14.14 -12.50 -7.70
CA VAL A 329 13.50 -12.61 -6.38
C VAL A 329 12.05 -12.07 -6.35
N LYS A 330 11.61 -11.29 -7.34
CA LYS A 330 10.22 -10.78 -7.41
C LYS A 330 9.13 -11.87 -7.49
N ALA A 331 9.53 -13.10 -7.83
CA ALA A 331 8.65 -14.27 -7.88
C ALA A 331 8.88 -15.23 -6.71
N TYR A 332 9.81 -14.93 -5.81
CA TYR A 332 10.12 -15.80 -4.67
C TYR A 332 8.90 -15.94 -3.76
N ALA A 333 8.52 -17.20 -3.51
CA ALA A 333 7.30 -17.58 -2.80
C ALA A 333 7.54 -17.93 -1.32
N GLY A 334 8.78 -17.83 -0.84
CA GLY A 334 9.16 -18.24 0.52
C GLY A 334 9.43 -19.74 0.64
N ASP A 335 9.49 -20.20 1.88
CA ASP A 335 9.62 -21.62 2.23
C ASP A 335 8.32 -22.38 1.89
N PRO A 336 8.37 -23.40 1.02
CA PRO A 336 7.18 -24.14 0.58
C PRO A 336 6.50 -24.92 1.72
N ASP A 337 7.26 -25.40 2.72
CA ASP A 337 6.71 -26.17 3.83
C ASP A 337 5.92 -25.25 4.77
N LEU A 338 6.46 -24.07 5.07
CA LEU A 338 5.74 -23.07 5.87
C LEU A 338 4.51 -22.54 5.11
N ALA A 339 4.64 -22.27 3.80
CA ALA A 339 3.53 -21.82 2.96
C ALA A 339 2.40 -22.86 2.90
N GLY A 340 2.75 -24.15 2.73
CA GLY A 340 1.80 -25.26 2.70
C GLY A 340 1.09 -25.44 4.03
N ARG A 341 1.84 -25.49 5.14
CA ARG A 341 1.27 -25.60 6.50
C ARG A 341 0.32 -24.45 6.81
N PHE A 342 0.70 -23.21 6.51
CA PHE A 342 -0.15 -22.06 6.75
C PHE A 342 -1.40 -22.09 5.86
N SER A 343 -1.26 -22.49 4.60
CA SER A 343 -2.38 -22.68 3.69
C SER A 343 -3.40 -23.69 4.20
N ASP A 344 -2.94 -24.84 4.71
CA ASP A 344 -3.80 -25.88 5.27
C ASP A 344 -4.60 -25.36 6.48
N ILE A 345 -3.96 -24.55 7.34
CA ILE A 345 -4.62 -23.89 8.48
C ILE A 345 -5.74 -22.96 7.97
N ILE A 346 -5.46 -22.13 6.95
CA ILE A 346 -6.47 -21.23 6.36
C ILE A 346 -7.62 -22.03 5.76
N ASP A 347 -7.34 -23.09 5.01
CA ASP A 347 -8.35 -23.93 4.38
C ASP A 347 -9.22 -24.65 5.42
N GLU A 348 -8.65 -25.03 6.56
CA GLU A 348 -9.39 -25.57 7.71
C GLU A 348 -10.29 -24.52 8.37
N GLN A 349 -9.80 -23.31 8.62
CA GLN A 349 -10.62 -22.24 9.21
C GLN A 349 -11.75 -21.83 8.27
N ILE A 350 -11.51 -21.78 6.96
CA ILE A 350 -12.55 -21.53 5.95
C ILE A 350 -13.63 -22.61 6.00
N LYS A 351 -13.26 -23.89 6.10
CA LYS A 351 -14.24 -24.99 6.23
C LYS A 351 -15.11 -24.85 7.49
N ARG A 352 -14.54 -24.35 8.58
CA ARG A 352 -15.24 -24.23 9.88
C ARG A 352 -16.11 -22.98 9.98
N ARG A 353 -15.69 -21.86 9.39
CA ARG A 353 -16.26 -20.52 9.65
C ARG A 353 -16.85 -19.84 8.41
N GLY A 354 -16.58 -20.37 7.21
CA GLY A 354 -16.91 -19.72 5.95
C GLY A 354 -15.77 -18.86 5.42
N ARG A 355 -16.03 -18.10 4.35
CA ARG A 355 -15.02 -17.35 3.57
C ARG A 355 -14.93 -15.86 3.91
N SER A 356 -15.37 -15.44 5.09
CA SER A 356 -15.12 -14.07 5.56
C SER A 356 -13.65 -13.92 5.90
N TYR A 357 -12.90 -13.13 5.11
CA TYR A 357 -11.45 -13.01 5.28
C TYR A 357 -11.07 -12.50 6.66
N ILE A 358 -11.68 -11.41 7.09
CA ILE A 358 -11.41 -10.78 8.39
C ILE A 358 -11.67 -11.79 9.52
N GLU A 359 -12.82 -12.45 9.51
CA GLU A 359 -13.18 -13.40 10.57
C GLU A 359 -12.24 -14.59 10.62
N VAL A 360 -11.85 -15.14 9.46
CA VAL A 360 -10.92 -16.27 9.39
C VAL A 360 -9.54 -15.88 9.92
N ILE A 361 -8.96 -14.77 9.44
CA ILE A 361 -7.62 -14.34 9.86
C ILE A 361 -7.59 -13.99 11.34
N GLN A 362 -8.60 -13.28 11.85
CA GLN A 362 -8.67 -12.92 13.27
C GLN A 362 -8.97 -14.12 14.18
N SER A 363 -9.40 -15.25 13.63
CA SER A 363 -9.64 -16.47 14.40
C SER A 363 -8.40 -17.32 14.65
N LEU A 364 -7.28 -16.98 13.99
CA LEU A 364 -6.02 -17.71 14.14
C LEU A 364 -5.47 -17.51 15.56
N ASP A 365 -5.06 -18.60 16.19
CA ASP A 365 -4.31 -18.52 17.44
C ASP A 365 -2.87 -18.02 17.22
N ALA A 366 -2.13 -17.87 18.32
CA ALA A 366 -0.77 -17.34 18.28
C ALA A 366 0.19 -18.25 17.49
N ASP A 367 0.07 -19.57 17.62
CA ASP A 367 0.96 -20.53 16.95
C ASP A 367 0.66 -20.58 15.45
N GLN A 368 -0.62 -20.56 15.07
CA GLN A 368 -1.07 -20.49 13.69
C GLN A 368 -0.60 -19.20 13.02
N SER A 369 -0.78 -18.05 13.69
CA SER A 369 -0.32 -16.75 13.20
C SER A 369 1.20 -16.69 13.07
N ALA A 370 1.94 -17.34 13.98
CA ALA A 370 3.39 -17.39 13.95
C ALA A 370 3.93 -18.12 12.72
N ILE A 371 3.29 -19.22 12.29
CA ILE A 371 3.69 -19.96 11.07
C ILE A 371 3.62 -19.05 9.84
N GLY A 372 2.50 -18.37 9.64
CA GLY A 372 2.34 -17.47 8.49
C GLY A 372 3.26 -16.25 8.59
N THR A 373 3.46 -15.71 9.79
CA THR A 373 4.40 -14.60 10.02
C THR A 373 5.83 -15.01 9.68
N GLN A 374 6.25 -16.22 10.08
CA GLN A 374 7.57 -16.77 9.79
C GLN A 374 7.78 -16.96 8.29
N TRP A 375 6.80 -17.56 7.59
CA TRP A 375 6.83 -17.72 6.14
C TRP A 375 7.07 -16.38 5.42
N MET A 376 6.26 -15.39 5.78
CA MET A 376 6.30 -14.05 5.17
C MET A 376 7.60 -13.30 5.52
N THR A 377 8.10 -13.46 6.73
CA THR A 377 9.38 -12.88 7.17
C THR A 377 10.54 -13.47 6.38
N GLY A 378 10.55 -14.79 6.14
CA GLY A 378 11.55 -15.45 5.30
C GLY A 378 11.59 -14.92 3.87
N ILE A 379 10.45 -14.49 3.31
CA ILE A 379 10.41 -13.82 1.99
C ILE A 379 11.18 -12.49 2.06
N VAL A 380 10.86 -11.63 3.03
CA VAL A 380 11.49 -10.30 3.19
C VAL A 380 12.99 -10.44 3.41
N GLU A 381 13.40 -11.32 4.32
CA GLU A 381 14.81 -11.55 4.66
C GLU A 381 15.60 -12.10 3.47
N SER A 382 15.02 -13.04 2.71
CA SER A 382 15.65 -13.61 1.52
C SER A 382 15.82 -12.59 0.39
N VAL A 383 14.84 -11.69 0.19
CA VAL A 383 14.98 -10.59 -0.78
C VAL A 383 16.11 -9.66 -0.35
N ASN A 384 16.14 -9.27 0.93
CA ASN A 384 17.17 -8.39 1.46
C ASN A 384 18.56 -9.00 1.33
N SER A 385 18.76 -10.25 1.79
CA SER A 385 20.06 -10.91 1.77
C SER A 385 20.57 -11.11 0.35
N GLN A 386 19.76 -11.67 -0.55
CA GLN A 386 20.18 -11.97 -1.91
C GLN A 386 20.56 -10.72 -2.72
N VAL A 387 19.88 -9.59 -2.49
CA VAL A 387 20.21 -8.33 -3.17
C VAL A 387 21.42 -7.66 -2.52
N MET A 388 21.51 -7.67 -1.18
CA MET A 388 22.68 -7.13 -0.48
C MET A 388 23.96 -7.90 -0.79
N ASP A 389 23.90 -9.23 -0.96
CA ASP A 389 25.05 -10.05 -1.37
C ASP A 389 25.57 -9.64 -2.75
N VAL A 390 24.68 -9.25 -3.67
CA VAL A 390 25.05 -8.71 -4.99
C VAL A 390 25.56 -7.27 -4.88
N LEU A 391 25.28 -6.53 -3.81
CA LEU A 391 25.87 -5.21 -3.60
C LEU A 391 27.25 -5.27 -2.94
N LEU A 392 27.43 -6.23 -2.04
CA LEU A 392 28.61 -6.34 -1.18
C LEU A 392 29.65 -7.36 -1.65
N SER A 393 29.35 -8.18 -2.67
CA SER A 393 30.35 -9.08 -3.26
C SER A 393 31.51 -8.26 -3.83
N VAL A 394 32.74 -8.57 -3.41
CA VAL A 394 33.97 -7.91 -3.88
C VAL A 394 34.49 -8.63 -5.10
#